data_AF-A0A1B7UFK8-F1
#
_entry.id   AF-A0A1B7UFK8-F1
#
_cell.length_a   1.000
_cell.length_b   1.000
_cell.length_c   1.000
_cell.angle_alpha   90.00
_cell.angle_beta   90.00
_cell.angle_gamma   90.00
#
_symmetry.space_group_name_H-M   'P 1'
#
loop_
_entity.id
_entity.type
_entity.pdbx_description
1 polymer ?
#
loop_
_entity_poly.entity_id
_entity_poly.type
_entity_poly.pdbx_seq_one_letter_code
_entity_poly.pdbx_strand_id
1 'polypeptide(L)'
;MVVVAIVAILASLVYPSYDSYLKAGRRTDAQRLMLEQTNLLERSYSRNGTYPEQHNITATDYYSFSYERSAVDLFTIIASPVDDSLCGELSINQQGVKTAATGHDSCWVH
;
A
#
# COMPACT_ATOMS: atom_id res chain seq x y z
N MET A 1 -9.66 -39.99 -22.58
CA MET A 1 -9.16 -38.60 -22.60
C MET A 1 -10.26 -37.61 -22.17
N VAL A 2 -10.93 -37.86 -21.03
CA VAL A 2 -12.04 -37.00 -20.52
C VAL A 2 -11.61 -36.24 -19.26
N VAL A 3 -10.72 -36.83 -18.46
CA VAL A 3 -10.19 -36.24 -17.22
C VAL A 3 -9.44 -34.93 -17.47
N VAL A 4 -8.61 -34.86 -18.52
CA VAL A 4 -7.87 -33.63 -18.88
C VAL A 4 -8.81 -32.49 -19.25
N ALA A 5 -9.91 -32.79 -19.95
CA ALA A 5 -10.92 -31.80 -20.30
C ALA A 5 -11.65 -31.26 -19.06
N ILE A 6 -11.97 -32.11 -18.08
CA ILE A 6 -12.60 -31.70 -16.83
C ILE A 6 -11.64 -30.84 -15.99
N VAL A 7 -10.36 -31.23 -15.91
CA VAL A 7 -9.34 -30.45 -15.18
C VAL A 7 -9.11 -29.08 -15.82
N ALA A 8 -9.15 -28.97 -17.16
CA ALA A 8 -9.04 -27.68 -17.85
C ALA A 8 -10.22 -26.75 -17.57
N ILE A 9 -11.44 -27.28 -17.47
CA ILE A 9 -12.66 -26.51 -17.15
C ILE A 9 -12.67 -26.06 -15.68
N LEU A 10 -12.16 -26.87 -14.76
CA LEU A 10 -12.07 -26.49 -13.35
C LEU A 10 -10.94 -25.47 -13.10
N ALA A 11 -9.81 -25.60 -13.79
CA ALA A 11 -8.70 -24.66 -13.68
C ALA A 11 -9.06 -23.25 -14.16
N SER A 12 -9.95 -23.12 -15.15
CA SER A 12 -10.36 -21.81 -15.68
C SER A 12 -11.23 -20.99 -14.71
N LEU A 13 -11.93 -21.64 -13.77
CA LEU A 13 -12.77 -20.95 -12.78
C LEU A 13 -12.02 -20.51 -11.52
N VAL A 14 -10.94 -21.22 -11.16
CA VAL A 14 -10.25 -21.01 -9.88
C VAL A 14 -9.17 -19.92 -9.96
N TYR A 15 -8.49 -19.79 -11.10
CA TYR A 15 -7.30 -18.94 -11.24
C TYR A 15 -7.49 -17.42 -11.03
N PRO A 16 -8.52 -16.74 -11.59
CA PRO A 16 -8.60 -15.29 -11.48
C PRO A 16 -8.92 -14.80 -10.05
N SER A 17 -9.43 -15.68 -9.20
CA SER A 17 -9.73 -15.32 -7.81
C SER A 17 -8.47 -15.22 -6.95
N TYR A 18 -7.44 -16.03 -7.20
CA TYR A 18 -6.29 -16.12 -6.31
C TYR A 18 -5.37 -14.89 -6.38
N ASP A 19 -5.20 -14.30 -7.57
CA ASP A 19 -4.35 -13.13 -7.77
C ASP A 19 -4.89 -11.89 -7.03
N SER A 20 -6.21 -11.69 -7.02
CA SER A 20 -6.84 -10.58 -6.30
C SER A 20 -6.74 -10.72 -4.78
N TYR A 21 -6.83 -11.94 -4.24
CA TYR A 21 -6.60 -12.20 -2.82
C TYR A 21 -5.16 -11.90 -2.41
N LEU A 22 -4.18 -12.30 -3.20
CA LEU A 22 -2.77 -12.00 -2.93
C LEU A 22 -2.48 -10.49 -3.00
N LYS A 23 -3.03 -9.79 -4.00
CA LYS A 23 -2.90 -8.33 -4.12
C LYS A 23 -3.53 -7.61 -2.93
N ALA A 24 -4.70 -8.04 -2.48
CA ALA A 24 -5.33 -7.51 -1.27
C ALA A 24 -4.44 -7.71 -0.03
N GLY A 25 -3.85 -8.90 0.16
CA GLY A 25 -2.91 -9.15 1.25
C GLY A 25 -1.68 -8.24 1.21
N ARG A 26 -1.04 -8.14 0.03
CA ARG A 26 0.12 -7.24 -0.16
C ARG A 26 -0.21 -5.78 0.13
N ARG A 27 -1.41 -5.34 -0.25
CA ARG A 27 -1.90 -3.99 0.04
C ARG A 27 -2.06 -3.75 1.54
N THR A 28 -2.62 -4.72 2.27
CA THR A 28 -2.73 -4.61 3.73
C THR A 28 -1.37 -4.58 4.42
N ASP A 29 -0.39 -5.33 3.92
CA ASP A 29 0.99 -5.29 4.43
C ASP A 29 1.64 -3.91 4.18
N ALA A 30 1.47 -3.36 2.98
CA ALA A 30 1.95 -2.02 2.65
C ALA A 30 1.31 -0.95 3.54
N GLN A 31 -0.01 -1.00 3.75
CA GLN A 31 -0.73 -0.08 4.63
C GLN A 31 -0.26 -0.17 6.08
N ARG A 32 -0.05 -1.38 6.60
CA ARG A 32 0.50 -1.59 7.94
C ARG A 32 1.87 -0.94 8.07
N LEU A 33 2.73 -1.14 7.08
CA LEU A 33 4.06 -0.55 7.06
C LEU A 33 3.99 0.98 7.03
N MET A 34 3.13 1.57 6.18
CA MET A 34 2.89 3.02 6.16
C MET A 34 2.46 3.54 7.54
N LEU A 35 1.53 2.87 8.21
CA LEU A 35 1.08 3.27 9.55
C LEU A 35 2.18 3.18 10.61
N GLU A 36 3.04 2.16 10.54
CA GLU A 36 4.22 2.05 11.40
C GLU A 36 5.18 3.23 11.18
N GLN A 37 5.44 3.59 9.92
CA GLN A 37 6.29 4.72 9.58
C GLN A 37 5.67 6.06 10.01
N THR A 38 4.36 6.25 9.83
CA THR A 38 3.63 7.41 10.36
C THR A 38 3.85 7.55 11.87
N ASN A 39 3.68 6.47 12.64
CA ASN A 39 3.92 6.49 14.09
C ASN A 39 5.38 6.86 14.45
N LEU A 40 6.37 6.44 13.65
CA LEU A 40 7.77 6.84 13.84
C LEU A 40 7.99 8.33 13.57
N LEU A 41 7.34 8.86 12.54
CA LEU A 41 7.39 10.29 12.20
C LEU A 41 6.74 11.14 13.30
N GLU A 42 5.59 10.75 13.82
CA GLU A 42 4.92 11.45 14.93
C GLU A 42 5.80 11.50 16.18
N ARG A 43 6.51 10.40 16.48
CA ARG A 43 7.49 10.37 17.58
C ARG A 43 8.68 11.29 17.33
N SER A 44 9.15 11.39 16.08
CA SER A 44 10.21 12.33 15.71
C SER A 44 9.76 13.78 15.88
N TYR A 45 8.55 14.09 15.41
CA TYR A 45 7.94 15.40 15.54
C TYR A 45 7.76 15.79 17.01
N SER A 46 7.28 14.87 17.85
CA SER A 46 7.13 15.11 19.29
C SER A 46 8.44 15.43 20.01
N ARG A 47 9.59 14.93 19.52
CA ARG A 47 10.91 15.19 20.13
C ARG A 47 11.57 16.44 19.58
N ASN A 48 11.46 16.67 18.27
CA ASN A 48 12.25 17.67 17.56
C ASN A 48 11.43 18.89 17.13
N GLY A 49 10.10 18.85 17.30
CA GLY A 49 9.15 19.87 16.83
C GLY A 49 8.99 19.94 15.31
N THR A 50 9.64 19.03 14.57
CA THR A 50 9.71 19.05 13.10
C THR A 50 9.79 17.63 12.55
N TYR A 51 9.27 17.41 11.34
CA TYR A 51 9.47 16.17 10.61
C TYR A 51 10.86 16.13 9.95
N PRO A 52 11.48 14.95 9.84
CA PRO A 52 12.79 14.82 9.20
C PRO A 52 12.75 15.28 7.74
N GLU A 53 13.85 15.84 7.22
CA GLU A 53 13.94 16.21 5.80
C GLU A 53 13.93 14.99 4.88
N GLN A 54 14.44 13.87 5.36
CA GLN A 54 14.56 12.63 4.62
C GLN A 54 14.14 11.48 5.53
N HIS A 55 13.29 10.60 5.00
CA HIS A 55 12.88 9.37 5.66
C HIS A 55 12.81 8.26 4.62
N ASN A 56 13.70 7.28 4.75
CA ASN A 56 13.77 6.19 3.80
C ASN A 56 12.97 5.01 4.33
N ILE A 57 12.01 4.57 3.53
CA ILE A 57 11.17 3.42 3.83
C ILE A 57 11.63 2.29 2.91
N THR A 58 11.95 1.13 3.49
CA THR A 58 12.44 -0.02 2.73
C THR A 58 11.34 -0.52 1.79
N ALA A 59 11.65 -0.56 0.49
CA ALA A 59 10.77 -1.13 -0.51
C ALA A 59 10.60 -2.64 -0.31
N THR A 60 9.47 -3.16 -0.78
CA THR A 60 9.19 -4.59 -0.87
C THR A 60 9.20 -5.02 -2.34
N ASP A 61 9.11 -6.32 -2.60
CA ASP A 61 9.00 -6.85 -3.98
C ASP A 61 7.74 -6.36 -4.73
N TYR A 62 6.75 -5.81 -4.01
CA TYR A 62 5.44 -5.46 -4.56
C TYR A 62 5.07 -3.97 -4.43
N TYR A 63 5.70 -3.25 -3.51
CA TYR A 63 5.46 -1.83 -3.25
C TYR A 63 6.77 -1.10 -3.06
N SER A 64 6.92 0.02 -3.78
CA SER A 64 7.89 1.06 -3.46
C SER A 64 7.24 2.12 -2.58
N PHE A 65 8.06 2.78 -1.76
CA PHE A 65 7.59 3.82 -0.85
C PHE A 65 8.39 5.09 -1.06
N SER A 66 7.69 6.24 -1.04
CA SER A 66 8.32 7.55 -0.99
C SER A 66 7.80 8.34 0.20
N TYR A 67 8.66 9.24 0.68
CA TYR A 67 8.36 10.19 1.74
C TYR A 67 8.62 11.58 1.18
N GLU A 68 7.60 12.43 1.25
CA GLU A 68 7.68 13.82 0.83
C GLU A 68 7.31 14.74 1.98
N ARG A 69 8.19 15.69 2.27
CA ARG A 69 7.96 16.72 3.28
C ARG A 69 7.68 18.05 2.59
N SER A 70 6.42 18.50 2.65
CA SER A 70 5.98 19.76 2.02
C SER A 70 6.22 20.98 2.91
N ALA A 71 6.24 20.79 4.24
CA ALA A 71 6.56 21.83 5.22
C ALA A 71 7.17 21.20 6.47
N VAL A 72 7.54 22.01 7.46
CA VAL A 72 8.18 21.53 8.71
C VAL A 72 7.28 20.56 9.49
N ASP A 73 5.97 20.72 9.35
CA ASP A 73 4.88 20.03 10.03
C ASP A 73 3.94 19.28 9.06
N LEU A 74 4.31 19.16 7.78
CA LEU A 74 3.50 18.48 6.76
C LEU A 74 4.32 17.40 6.06
N PHE A 75 3.81 16.18 6.05
CA PHE A 75 4.41 15.07 5.31
C PHE A 75 3.36 14.24 4.59
N THR A 76 3.78 13.58 3.53
CA THR A 76 3.00 12.56 2.83
C THR A 76 3.88 11.34 2.61
N ILE A 77 3.39 10.16 2.98
CA ILE A 77 3.97 8.88 2.58
C ILE A 77 3.14 8.35 1.41
N ILE A 78 3.81 7.94 0.34
CA ILE A 78 3.19 7.36 -0.84
C ILE A 78 3.71 5.93 -1.00
N ALA A 79 2.81 5.00 -1.28
CA ALA A 79 3.11 3.61 -1.61
C ALA A 79 2.65 3.32 -3.04
N SER A 80 3.61 3.09 -3.93
CA SER A 80 3.33 2.81 -5.35
C SER A 80 3.39 1.30 -5.59
N PRO A 81 2.31 0.66 -6.03
CA PRO A 81 2.31 -0.77 -6.34
C PRO A 81 3.06 -1.06 -7.64
N VAL A 82 3.70 -2.23 -7.72
CA VAL A 82 4.32 -2.72 -8.96
C VAL A 82 3.26 -3.20 -9.96
N ASP A 83 2.21 -3.88 -9.47
CA ASP A 83 1.15 -4.46 -10.31
C ASP A 83 -0.20 -4.55 -9.55
N ASP A 84 -0.72 -3.42 -9.09
CA ASP A 84 -2.08 -3.31 -8.52
C ASP A 84 -2.86 -2.16 -9.18
N SER A 85 -3.51 -2.47 -10.30
CA SER A 85 -4.30 -1.52 -11.09
C SER A 85 -5.64 -1.13 -10.45
N LEU A 86 -6.10 -1.84 -9.41
CA LEU A 86 -7.38 -1.54 -8.75
C LEU A 86 -7.28 -0.28 -7.88
N CYS A 87 -6.18 -0.14 -7.13
CA CYS A 87 -6.01 0.93 -6.17
C CYS A 87 -4.99 1.97 -6.57
N GLY A 88 -4.04 1.60 -7.44
CA GLY A 88 -2.92 2.46 -7.77
C GLY A 88 -2.15 2.88 -6.53
N GLU A 89 -1.60 4.09 -6.56
CA GLU A 89 -0.81 4.61 -5.45
C GLU A 89 -1.69 4.88 -4.22
N LEU A 90 -1.19 4.48 -3.06
CA LEU A 90 -1.81 4.77 -1.77
C LEU A 90 -1.04 5.88 -1.09
N SER A 91 -1.73 6.83 -0.46
CA SER A 91 -1.06 7.88 0.30
C SER A 91 -1.67 8.08 1.68
N ILE A 92 -0.83 8.48 2.64
CA ILE A 92 -1.24 8.93 3.97
C ILE A 92 -0.45 10.18 4.35
N ASN A 93 -1.13 11.15 4.95
CA ASN A 93 -0.51 12.37 5.45
C ASN A 93 -0.46 12.43 6.99
N GLN A 94 0.13 13.47 7.55
CA GLN A 94 0.21 13.71 9.00
C GLN A 94 -1.15 13.84 9.71
N GLN A 95 -2.22 14.15 8.97
CA GLN A 95 -3.58 14.23 9.51
C GLN A 95 -4.28 12.87 9.51
N GLY A 96 -3.61 11.81 9.04
CA GLY A 96 -4.21 10.49 8.86
C GLY A 96 -5.20 10.43 7.69
N VAL A 97 -5.20 11.44 6.80
CA VAL A 97 -5.98 11.41 5.56
C VAL A 97 -5.36 10.38 4.63
N LYS A 98 -6.15 9.37 4.30
CA LYS A 98 -5.79 8.23 3.47
C LYS A 98 -6.45 8.39 2.12
N THR A 99 -5.68 8.28 1.05
CA THR A 99 -6.22 8.34 -0.32
C THR A 99 -5.65 7.21 -1.17
N ALA A 100 -6.41 6.83 -2.19
CA ALA A 100 -5.97 5.93 -3.24
C ALA A 100 -6.06 6.69 -4.57
N ALA A 101 -5.11 6.48 -5.47
CA ALA A 101 -5.05 7.17 -6.77
C ALA A 101 -6.32 6.94 -7.61
N THR A 102 -6.93 5.77 -7.49
CA THR A 102 -8.17 5.43 -8.19
C THR A 102 -9.44 5.94 -7.51
N GLY A 103 -9.33 6.49 -6.28
CA GLY A 103 -10.48 7.00 -5.52
C GLY A 103 -11.44 5.93 -5.01
N HIS A 104 -11.05 4.65 -5.05
CA HIS A 104 -11.85 3.57 -4.50
C HIS A 104 -11.72 3.50 -2.97
N ASP A 105 -12.82 3.71 -2.26
CA ASP A 105 -12.87 3.67 -0.79
C ASP A 105 -12.48 2.30 -0.21
N SER A 106 -12.66 1.22 -0.96
CA SER A 106 -12.27 -0.15 -0.56
C SER A 106 -10.77 -0.42 -0.61
N CYS A 107 -9.97 0.55 -1.09
CA CYS A 107 -8.53 0.40 -1.18
C CYS A 107 -7.85 0.47 0.17
N TRP A 108 -8.33 1.32 1.09
CA TRP A 108 -7.84 1.42 2.46
C TRP A 108 -8.72 0.59 3.39
N VAL A 109 -8.14 -0.42 4.04
CA VAL A 109 -8.91 -1.39 4.84
C VAL A 109 -9.04 -0.93 6.31
N HIS A 110 -8.47 0.22 6.67
CA HIS A 110 -8.53 0.83 8.00
C HIS A 110 -8.46 2.34 7.91
#